data_AF-A0A397US07-F1
#
_entry.id   AF-A0A397US07-F1
#
_cell.length_a   1.000
_cell.length_b   1.000
_cell.length_c   1.000
_cell.angle_alpha   90.00
_cell.angle_beta   90.00
_cell.angle_gamma   90.00
#
_symmetry.space_group_name_H-M   'P 1'
#
loop_
_entity.id
_entity.type
_entity.pdbx_description
1 polymer ?
#
loop_
_entity_poly.entity_id
_entity_poly.type
_entity_poly.pdbx_seq_one_letter_code
_entity_poly.pdbx_strand_id
1 'polypeptide(L)'
;MATKLFERLSNDYLELLDDKEDFNVIISTGESSKIFQVHSNVLRYRSLYFRNELAKASKDENNHKKINLNHISTQQFEIIIKYIYGGVILIEDQDASFIFELMLVACEFLLEELVKYLETHLIETNSSWLRLRFSHIYKTSFQNNQLQDLQKWCNDIVAKYPDKLFESEDFISFPENALISLIRRDDLQMEERKIWDYVIEWGVAQNPGLSSDPTSWTNENFLALKATLKNCLPFIRFFQMTNDDIIDIVCPYHQILEKNLWDDVLKRFITPNRQISSIILPPRVILTPKLPSRVTEPFSTVINEMHAAEIASWVDKKAEAYSVTNNPYEFKLLLRGSRDGFTRESFWNLCDQQTNTVLIIKVNGTDEILGGYNPTYWDKSTNN
;
A
#
# COMPACT_ATOMS: atom_id res chain seq x y z
N MET A 1 0.60 44.68 -8.66
CA MET A 1 -0.06 43.37 -8.53
C MET A 1 -0.52 42.97 -9.92
N ALA A 2 -0.11 41.81 -10.44
CA ALA A 2 -0.47 41.39 -11.79
C ALA A 2 -1.74 40.52 -11.73
N THR A 3 -2.80 40.92 -12.43
CA THR A 3 -4.00 40.10 -12.61
C THR A 3 -3.72 39.04 -13.67
N LYS A 4 -3.96 37.78 -13.34
CA LYS A 4 -3.75 36.64 -14.22
C LYS A 4 -5.10 36.22 -14.85
N LEU A 5 -5.19 36.24 -16.18
CA LEU A 5 -6.40 35.87 -16.94
C LEU A 5 -6.16 34.58 -17.72
N PHE A 6 -5.96 33.46 -17.02
CA PHE A 6 -5.56 32.19 -17.63
C PHE A 6 -6.70 31.34 -18.19
N GLU A 7 -7.93 31.56 -17.73
CA GLU A 7 -9.08 30.75 -18.15
C GLU A 7 -9.37 30.87 -19.64
N ARG A 8 -9.46 32.10 -20.16
CA ARG A 8 -9.64 32.32 -21.60
C ARG A 8 -8.45 31.77 -22.39
N LEU A 9 -7.22 32.01 -21.94
CA LEU A 9 -6.02 31.48 -22.58
C LEU A 9 -6.04 29.94 -22.67
N SER A 10 -6.43 29.27 -21.59
CA SER A 10 -6.60 27.81 -21.54
C SER A 10 -7.63 27.35 -22.58
N ASN A 11 -8.79 28.01 -22.62
CA ASN A 11 -9.85 27.66 -23.56
C ASN A 11 -9.42 27.90 -25.02
N ASP A 12 -8.72 29.00 -25.31
CA ASP A 12 -8.17 29.29 -26.64
C ASP A 12 -7.20 28.15 -27.10
N TYR A 13 -6.40 27.57 -26.17
CA TYR A 13 -5.55 26.40 -26.49
C TYR A 13 -6.34 25.09 -26.63
N LEU A 14 -7.42 24.90 -25.87
CA LEU A 14 -8.29 23.74 -26.06
C LEU A 14 -9.02 23.81 -27.41
N GLU A 15 -9.45 24.99 -27.85
CA GLU A 15 -9.99 25.21 -29.20
C GLU A 15 -8.93 24.86 -30.26
N LEU A 16 -7.67 25.29 -30.07
CA LEU A 16 -6.56 24.93 -30.96
C LEU A 16 -6.32 23.40 -31.05
N LEU A 17 -6.54 22.66 -29.96
CA LEU A 17 -6.44 21.20 -29.97
C LEU A 17 -7.49 20.55 -30.90
N ASP A 18 -8.67 21.17 -31.03
CA ASP A 18 -9.78 20.67 -31.84
C ASP A 18 -9.77 21.18 -33.30
N ASP A 19 -9.09 22.30 -33.58
CA ASP A 19 -9.10 23.02 -34.86
C ASP A 19 -8.50 22.24 -36.04
N LYS A 20 -7.68 21.21 -35.80
CA LYS A 20 -6.98 20.38 -36.83
C LYS A 20 -6.15 21.16 -37.86
N GLU A 21 -6.01 22.48 -37.72
CA GLU A 21 -5.11 23.32 -38.51
C GLU A 21 -3.69 23.28 -37.94
N ASP A 22 -2.69 23.56 -38.77
CA ASP A 22 -1.25 23.73 -38.42
C ASP A 22 -0.58 22.63 -37.55
N PHE A 23 -1.23 21.47 -37.38
CA PHE A 23 -0.65 20.35 -36.67
C PHE A 23 0.63 19.88 -37.37
N ASN A 24 1.62 19.48 -36.59
CA ASN A 24 2.89 18.96 -37.11
C ASN A 24 3.36 17.69 -36.41
N VAL A 25 2.50 17.13 -35.56
CA VAL A 25 2.69 15.86 -34.86
C VAL A 25 1.42 15.04 -34.98
N ILE A 26 1.59 13.74 -35.25
CA ILE A 26 0.55 12.74 -35.28
C ILE A 26 0.87 11.73 -34.18
N ILE A 27 -0.06 11.56 -33.24
CA ILE A 27 0.06 10.59 -32.14
C ILE A 27 -1.00 9.51 -32.30
N SER A 28 -0.59 8.24 -32.31
CA SER A 28 -1.50 7.10 -32.28
C SER A 28 -1.58 6.51 -30.88
N THR A 29 -2.79 6.18 -30.40
CA THR A 29 -3.03 5.60 -29.06
C THR A 29 -3.87 4.34 -29.14
N GLY A 30 -3.64 3.41 -28.21
CA GLY A 30 -4.41 2.18 -28.04
C GLY A 30 -4.39 1.23 -29.25
N GLU A 31 -4.96 0.03 -29.07
CA GLU A 31 -5.12 -0.93 -30.18
C GLU A 31 -6.06 -0.39 -31.28
N SER A 32 -7.01 0.47 -30.92
CA SER A 32 -7.98 1.10 -31.83
C SER A 32 -7.37 2.14 -32.78
N SER A 33 -6.07 2.45 -32.66
CA SER A 33 -5.34 3.37 -33.54
C SER A 33 -6.00 4.76 -33.66
N LYS A 34 -6.59 5.30 -32.57
CA LYS A 34 -7.11 6.68 -32.62
C LYS A 34 -5.93 7.63 -32.85
N ILE A 35 -6.11 8.53 -33.81
CA ILE A 35 -5.10 9.49 -34.24
C ILE A 35 -5.40 10.86 -33.64
N PHE A 36 -4.39 11.45 -33.00
CA PHE A 36 -4.39 12.82 -32.51
C PHE A 36 -3.47 13.67 -33.36
N GLN A 37 -4.02 14.76 -33.90
CA GLN A 37 -3.29 15.77 -34.67
C GLN A 37 -2.96 16.92 -33.73
N VAL A 38 -1.68 17.09 -33.38
CA VAL A 38 -1.26 17.97 -32.29
C VAL A 38 -0.01 18.78 -32.67
N HIS A 39 0.35 19.70 -31.79
CA HIS A 39 1.30 20.76 -32.04
C HIS A 39 2.58 20.57 -31.21
N SER A 40 3.71 20.42 -31.89
CA SER A 40 4.99 20.16 -31.23
C SER A 40 5.44 21.25 -30.27
N ASN A 41 5.09 22.51 -30.52
CA ASN A 41 5.41 23.63 -29.61
C ASN A 41 4.76 23.43 -28.24
N VAL A 42 3.45 23.16 -28.17
CA VAL A 42 2.73 22.93 -26.92
C VAL A 42 3.31 21.74 -26.18
N LEU A 43 3.44 20.59 -26.86
CA LEU A 43 3.97 19.36 -26.26
C LEU A 43 5.37 19.54 -25.64
N ARG A 44 6.31 20.15 -26.38
CA ARG A 44 7.72 20.31 -25.95
C ARG A 44 7.89 21.22 -24.73
N TYR A 45 6.99 22.19 -24.54
CA TYR A 45 7.07 23.11 -23.40
C TYR A 45 6.36 22.57 -22.17
N ARG A 46 5.37 21.69 -22.35
CA ARG A 46 4.55 21.14 -21.26
C ARG A 46 5.05 19.79 -20.74
N SER A 47 5.87 19.07 -21.52
CA SER A 47 6.40 17.75 -21.16
C SER A 47 7.83 17.55 -21.66
N LEU A 48 8.72 17.19 -20.73
CA LEU A 48 10.10 16.82 -21.08
C LEU A 48 10.14 15.50 -21.88
N TYR A 49 9.24 14.57 -21.61
CA TYR A 49 9.09 13.34 -22.39
C TYR A 49 8.84 13.68 -23.87
N PHE A 50 7.79 14.46 -24.16
CA PHE A 50 7.49 14.82 -25.55
C PHE A 50 8.57 15.69 -26.17
N ARG A 51 9.28 16.51 -25.39
CA ARG A 51 10.46 17.24 -25.88
C ARG A 51 11.52 16.29 -26.44
N ASN A 52 11.85 15.26 -25.68
CA ASN A 52 12.88 14.30 -26.05
C ASN A 52 12.42 13.39 -27.19
N GLU A 53 11.18 12.90 -27.14
CA GLU A 53 10.64 12.04 -28.20
C GLU A 53 10.50 12.79 -29.53
N LEU A 54 10.03 14.03 -29.51
CA LEU A 54 9.96 14.87 -30.72
C LEU A 54 11.32 15.30 -31.23
N ALA A 55 12.40 15.22 -30.45
CA ALA A 55 13.76 15.45 -30.95
C ALA A 55 14.25 14.26 -31.78
N LYS A 56 13.87 13.04 -31.38
CA LYS A 56 14.26 11.78 -32.04
C LYS A 56 13.37 11.43 -33.24
N ALA A 57 12.09 11.80 -33.22
CA ALA A 57 11.13 11.41 -34.25
C ALA A 57 11.49 11.94 -35.65
N SER A 58 11.50 11.04 -36.63
CA SER A 58 11.61 11.36 -38.05
C SER A 58 10.33 12.03 -38.57
N LYS A 59 10.47 12.76 -39.66
CA LYS A 59 9.35 13.37 -40.38
C LYS A 59 8.88 12.43 -41.48
N ASP A 60 7.58 12.41 -41.73
CA ASP A 60 7.00 11.76 -42.91
C ASP A 60 7.06 12.64 -44.16
N GLU A 61 6.50 12.16 -45.26
CA GLU A 61 6.44 12.86 -46.56
C GLU A 61 5.75 14.22 -46.48
N ASN A 62 4.84 14.40 -45.52
CA ASN A 62 4.11 15.64 -45.27
C ASN A 62 4.80 16.51 -44.19
N ASN A 63 6.05 16.21 -43.84
CA ASN A 63 6.82 16.87 -42.78
C ASN A 63 6.26 16.72 -41.34
N HIS A 64 5.34 15.78 -41.10
CA HIS A 64 4.78 15.52 -39.77
C HIS A 64 5.64 14.52 -38.99
N LYS A 65 5.78 14.73 -37.67
CA LYS A 65 6.40 13.76 -36.78
C LYS A 65 5.37 12.76 -36.27
N LYS A 66 5.71 11.48 -36.19
CA LYS A 66 4.83 10.42 -35.68
C LYS A 66 5.33 9.90 -34.33
N ILE A 67 4.42 9.77 -33.36
CA ILE A 67 4.67 9.12 -32.07
C ILE A 67 3.62 8.03 -31.89
N ASN A 68 4.05 6.87 -31.42
CA ASN A 68 3.16 5.75 -31.18
C ASN A 68 3.09 5.39 -29.69
N LEU A 69 1.88 5.44 -29.12
CA LEU A 69 1.57 5.20 -27.72
C LEU A 69 0.55 4.05 -27.59
N ASN A 70 0.84 2.92 -28.25
CA ASN A 70 -0.06 1.77 -28.29
C ASN A 70 -0.40 1.19 -26.91
N HIS A 71 0.48 1.36 -25.91
CA HIS A 71 0.26 0.89 -24.54
C HIS A 71 -0.66 1.78 -23.71
N ILE A 72 -1.00 2.97 -24.21
CA ILE A 72 -1.85 3.94 -23.50
C ILE A 72 -3.24 3.92 -24.12
N SER A 73 -4.27 3.79 -23.28
CA SER A 73 -5.64 3.84 -23.77
C SER A 73 -5.97 5.23 -24.34
N THR A 74 -6.85 5.24 -25.34
CA THR A 74 -7.33 6.49 -25.93
C THR A 74 -7.92 7.45 -24.88
N GLN A 75 -8.67 6.91 -23.92
CA GLN A 75 -9.30 7.72 -22.87
C GLN A 75 -8.28 8.37 -21.93
N GLN A 76 -7.23 7.64 -21.52
CA GLN A 76 -6.15 8.21 -20.72
C GLN A 76 -5.44 9.34 -21.50
N PHE A 77 -5.14 9.11 -22.78
CA PHE A 77 -4.46 10.11 -23.58
C PHE A 77 -5.33 11.36 -23.83
N GLU A 78 -6.65 11.21 -23.98
CA GLU A 78 -7.58 12.34 -24.07
C GLU A 78 -7.53 13.26 -22.85
N ILE A 79 -7.43 12.68 -21.65
CA ILE A 79 -7.29 13.48 -20.41
C ILE A 79 -5.92 14.15 -20.37
N ILE A 80 -4.86 13.41 -20.69
CA ILE A 80 -3.49 13.93 -20.73
C ILE A 80 -3.35 15.10 -21.70
N ILE A 81 -3.88 14.96 -22.93
CA ILE A 81 -3.69 15.99 -23.96
C ILE A 81 -4.47 17.26 -23.62
N LYS A 82 -5.66 17.15 -23.02
CA LYS A 82 -6.41 18.30 -22.49
C LYS A 82 -5.65 19.00 -21.36
N TYR A 83 -5.01 18.25 -20.47
CA TYR A 83 -4.13 18.82 -19.44
C TYR A 83 -2.90 19.52 -20.06
N ILE A 84 -2.30 18.93 -21.10
CA ILE A 84 -1.15 19.53 -21.77
C ILE A 84 -1.53 20.88 -22.41
N TYR A 85 -2.68 20.95 -23.08
CA TYR A 85 -3.13 22.16 -23.78
C TYR A 85 -3.74 23.21 -22.86
N GLY A 86 -4.77 22.84 -22.08
CA GLY A 86 -5.53 23.77 -21.24
C GLY A 86 -5.19 23.72 -19.75
N GLY A 87 -4.46 22.69 -19.28
CA GLY A 87 -4.33 22.45 -17.83
C GLY A 87 -5.63 21.98 -17.17
N VAL A 88 -6.56 21.43 -17.97
CA VAL A 88 -7.85 20.89 -17.51
C VAL A 88 -7.77 19.38 -17.40
N ILE A 89 -8.31 18.84 -16.31
CA ILE A 89 -8.38 17.41 -16.01
C ILE A 89 -9.83 17.08 -15.69
N LEU A 90 -10.38 16.04 -16.33
CA LEU A 90 -11.76 15.58 -16.12
C LEU A 90 -11.70 14.12 -15.68
N ILE A 91 -11.90 13.87 -14.39
CA ILE A 91 -11.78 12.55 -13.76
C ILE A 91 -12.95 12.21 -12.83
N GLU A 92 -13.97 13.07 -12.77
CA GLU A 92 -15.10 12.94 -11.84
C GLU A 92 -15.88 11.62 -12.00
N ASP A 93 -15.98 11.13 -13.24
CA ASP A 93 -16.68 9.89 -13.57
C ASP A 93 -15.76 8.67 -13.65
N GLN A 94 -14.48 8.81 -13.26
CA GLN A 94 -13.49 7.73 -13.37
C GLN A 94 -13.34 6.98 -12.04
N ASP A 95 -13.13 5.67 -12.13
CA ASP A 95 -12.86 4.86 -10.94
C ASP A 95 -11.39 4.98 -10.48
N ALA A 96 -11.13 4.55 -9.24
CA ALA A 96 -9.80 4.62 -8.63
C ALA A 96 -8.72 3.85 -9.41
N SER A 97 -9.09 2.75 -10.08
CA SER A 97 -8.14 1.97 -10.89
C SER A 97 -7.71 2.77 -12.12
N PHE A 98 -8.67 3.39 -12.82
CA PHE A 98 -8.39 4.26 -13.95
C PHE A 98 -7.51 5.45 -13.54
N ILE A 99 -7.83 6.10 -12.42
CA ILE A 99 -7.06 7.25 -11.92
C ILE A 99 -5.63 6.83 -11.56
N PHE A 100 -5.45 5.66 -10.93
CA PHE A 100 -4.12 5.12 -10.63
C PHE A 100 -3.30 4.87 -11.90
N GLU A 101 -3.88 4.22 -12.92
CA GLU A 101 -3.18 4.00 -14.20
C GLU A 101 -2.89 5.32 -14.94
N LEU A 102 -3.82 6.28 -14.90
CA LEU A 102 -3.61 7.62 -15.45
C LEU A 102 -2.44 8.34 -14.76
N MET A 103 -2.28 8.17 -13.45
CA MET A 103 -1.15 8.72 -12.69
C MET A 103 0.17 8.12 -13.16
N LEU A 104 0.23 6.82 -13.44
CA LEU A 104 1.43 6.17 -13.98
C LEU A 104 1.78 6.71 -15.38
N VAL A 105 0.78 6.93 -16.24
CA VAL A 105 0.96 7.59 -17.54
C VAL A 105 1.49 9.03 -17.38
N ALA A 106 0.95 9.79 -16.42
CA ALA A 106 1.43 11.13 -16.11
C ALA A 106 2.91 11.11 -15.66
N CYS A 107 3.32 10.09 -14.89
CA CYS A 107 4.71 9.89 -14.53
C CYS A 107 5.59 9.54 -15.74
N GLU A 108 5.13 8.68 -16.66
CA GLU A 108 5.86 8.37 -17.91
C GLU A 108 6.12 9.64 -18.72
N PHE A 109 5.12 10.52 -18.81
CA PHE A 109 5.21 11.76 -19.54
C PHE A 109 5.90 12.91 -18.79
N LEU A 110 6.39 12.64 -17.58
CA LEU A 110 7.10 13.61 -16.73
C LEU A 110 6.24 14.86 -16.47
N LEU A 111 4.96 14.66 -16.14
CA LEU A 111 3.98 15.72 -15.86
C LEU A 111 3.85 15.92 -14.35
N GLU A 112 4.89 16.43 -13.70
CA GLU A 112 5.03 16.48 -12.23
C GLU A 112 3.82 17.11 -11.49
N GLU A 113 3.28 18.22 -11.99
CA GLU A 113 2.11 18.88 -11.41
C GLU A 113 0.85 17.98 -11.46
N LEU A 114 0.64 17.27 -12.57
CA LEU A 114 -0.46 16.34 -12.73
C LEU A 114 -0.29 15.10 -11.83
N VAL A 115 0.94 14.56 -11.75
CA VAL A 115 1.25 13.42 -10.87
C VAL A 115 0.89 13.76 -9.44
N LYS A 116 1.34 14.92 -8.94
CA LYS A 116 1.05 15.37 -7.57
C LYS A 116 -0.45 15.53 -7.30
N TYR A 117 -1.18 16.07 -8.27
CA TYR A 117 -2.64 16.21 -8.17
C TYR A 117 -3.34 14.85 -8.07
N LEU A 118 -3.03 13.91 -8.98
CA LEU A 118 -3.64 12.58 -9.01
C LEU A 118 -3.27 11.75 -7.78
N GLU A 119 -2.03 11.84 -7.32
CA GLU A 119 -1.55 11.18 -6.11
C GLU A 119 -2.32 11.65 -4.86
N THR A 120 -2.45 12.98 -4.69
CA THR A 120 -3.22 13.58 -3.60
C THR A 120 -4.69 13.16 -3.67
N HIS A 121 -5.29 13.23 -4.86
CA HIS A 121 -6.68 12.83 -5.08
C HIS A 121 -6.93 11.38 -4.65
N LEU A 122 -6.11 10.43 -5.14
CA LEU A 122 -6.24 9.02 -4.79
C LEU A 122 -6.13 8.76 -3.28
N ILE A 123 -5.19 9.43 -2.61
CA ILE A 123 -4.98 9.30 -1.16
C ILE A 123 -6.20 9.83 -0.39
N GLU A 124 -6.74 10.97 -0.79
CA GLU A 124 -7.84 11.63 -0.07
C GLU A 124 -9.20 10.97 -0.33
N THR A 125 -9.50 10.61 -1.58
CA THR A 125 -10.83 10.16 -1.99
C THR A 125 -10.93 8.64 -2.15
N ASN A 126 -9.82 7.95 -2.44
CA ASN A 126 -9.82 6.52 -2.79
C ASN A 126 -8.96 5.64 -1.85
N SER A 127 -8.68 6.09 -0.62
CA SER A 127 -7.86 5.35 0.34
C SER A 127 -8.35 3.94 0.68
N SER A 128 -9.65 3.66 0.55
CA SER A 128 -10.21 2.30 0.74
C SER A 128 -9.75 1.36 -0.38
N TRP A 129 -9.86 1.80 -1.63
CA TRP A 129 -9.38 1.06 -2.79
C TRP A 129 -7.86 0.84 -2.71
N LEU A 130 -7.11 1.87 -2.31
CA LEU A 130 -5.66 1.74 -2.14
C LEU A 130 -5.29 0.65 -1.11
N ARG A 131 -6.05 0.54 -0.02
CA ARG A 131 -5.82 -0.51 1.00
C ARG A 131 -6.17 -1.92 0.51
N LEU A 132 -7.12 -2.07 -0.42
CA LEU A 132 -7.49 -3.37 -1.00
C LEU A 132 -6.48 -3.90 -2.01
N ARG A 133 -5.58 -3.04 -2.51
CA ARG A 133 -4.54 -3.35 -3.50
C ARG A 133 -3.14 -3.01 -2.98
N PHE A 134 -2.99 -3.04 -1.66
CA PHE A 134 -1.88 -2.42 -0.96
C PHE A 134 -0.49 -2.90 -1.41
N SER A 135 -0.30 -4.21 -1.52
CA SER A 135 0.94 -4.84 -1.99
C SER A 135 1.35 -4.35 -3.38
N HIS A 136 0.41 -4.41 -4.33
CA HIS A 136 0.61 -3.94 -5.70
C HIS A 136 0.95 -2.45 -5.74
N ILE A 137 0.18 -1.62 -5.03
CA ILE A 137 0.40 -0.17 -4.98
C ILE A 137 1.76 0.16 -4.38
N TYR A 138 2.14 -0.50 -3.30
CA TYR A 138 3.45 -0.35 -2.68
C TYR A 138 4.54 -0.65 -3.70
N LYS A 139 4.54 -1.84 -4.29
CA LYS A 139 5.50 -2.26 -5.32
C LYS A 139 5.60 -1.25 -6.46
N THR A 140 4.48 -0.87 -7.06
CA THR A 140 4.42 0.06 -8.20
C THR A 140 4.90 1.45 -7.81
N SER A 141 4.56 1.95 -6.62
CA SER A 141 4.98 3.28 -6.16
C SER A 141 6.50 3.39 -6.04
N PHE A 142 7.18 2.33 -5.60
CA PHE A 142 8.64 2.33 -5.48
C PHE A 142 9.38 2.06 -6.80
N GLN A 143 8.68 1.67 -7.87
CA GLN A 143 9.26 1.65 -9.22
C GLN A 143 9.36 3.06 -9.83
N ASN A 144 8.70 4.06 -9.24
CA ASN A 144 8.69 5.42 -9.74
C ASN A 144 9.04 6.46 -8.66
N ASN A 145 10.17 7.15 -8.82
CA ASN A 145 10.64 8.15 -7.84
C ASN A 145 9.78 9.42 -7.77
N GLN A 146 8.81 9.62 -8.68
CA GLN A 146 7.88 10.75 -8.64
C GLN A 146 6.74 10.55 -7.63
N LEU A 147 6.46 9.32 -7.19
CA LEU A 147 5.31 8.96 -6.36
C LEU A 147 5.63 9.05 -4.85
N GLN A 148 6.15 10.19 -4.40
CA GLN A 148 6.69 10.35 -3.05
C GLN A 148 5.59 10.40 -1.97
N ASP A 149 4.45 11.04 -2.25
CA ASP A 149 3.39 11.16 -1.25
C ASP A 149 2.68 9.82 -1.05
N LEU A 150 2.53 9.01 -2.11
CA LEU A 150 1.99 7.65 -2.07
C LEU A 150 2.95 6.69 -1.37
N GLN A 151 4.25 6.75 -1.67
CA GLN A 151 5.28 5.99 -0.94
C GLN A 151 5.24 6.31 0.56
N LYS A 152 5.11 7.60 0.93
CA LYS A 152 4.99 8.03 2.32
C LYS A 152 3.71 7.48 2.97
N TRP A 153 2.57 7.66 2.32
CA TRP A 153 1.27 7.14 2.79
C TRP A 153 1.32 5.63 3.03
N CYS A 154 1.90 4.90 2.09
CA CYS A 154 2.16 3.47 2.18
C CYS A 154 3.05 3.13 3.38
N ASN A 155 4.23 3.75 3.47
CA ASN A 155 5.18 3.49 4.55
C ASN A 155 4.59 3.75 5.95
N ASP A 156 3.76 4.78 6.11
CA ASP A 156 3.12 5.11 7.38
C ASP A 156 2.06 4.07 7.82
N ILE A 157 1.48 3.34 6.85
CA ILE A 157 0.61 2.19 7.13
C ILE A 157 1.45 0.96 7.48
N VAL A 158 2.48 0.64 6.70
CA VAL A 158 3.33 -0.54 6.92
C VAL A 158 4.06 -0.46 8.25
N ALA A 159 4.50 0.74 8.64
CA ALA A 159 5.14 0.94 9.93
C ALA A 159 4.30 0.36 11.07
N LYS A 160 2.98 0.56 11.03
CA LYS A 160 2.02 0.13 12.05
C LYS A 160 1.51 -1.30 11.85
N TYR A 161 1.41 -1.75 10.60
CA TYR A 161 0.83 -3.05 10.23
C TYR A 161 1.73 -3.74 9.20
N PRO A 162 2.94 -4.16 9.60
CA PRO A 162 3.93 -4.67 8.66
C PRO A 162 3.49 -5.97 7.96
N ASP A 163 2.72 -6.80 8.66
CA ASP A 163 2.21 -8.08 8.17
C ASP A 163 1.42 -7.94 6.85
N LYS A 164 0.73 -6.81 6.65
CA LYS A 164 0.00 -6.52 5.39
C LYS A 164 0.87 -6.58 4.13
N LEU A 165 2.16 -6.39 4.30
CA LEU A 165 3.11 -6.27 3.21
C LEU A 165 4.12 -7.42 3.22
N PHE A 166 4.67 -7.73 4.39
CA PHE A 166 5.65 -8.80 4.54
C PHE A 166 5.05 -10.20 4.33
N GLU A 167 3.78 -10.42 4.68
CA GLU A 167 3.09 -11.70 4.43
C GLU A 167 2.43 -11.75 3.04
N SER A 168 2.62 -10.74 2.20
CA SER A 168 2.08 -10.72 0.84
C SER A 168 2.86 -11.67 -0.07
N GLU A 169 2.15 -12.39 -0.95
CA GLU A 169 2.75 -13.24 -1.99
C GLU A 169 3.69 -12.45 -2.91
N ASP A 170 3.44 -11.15 -3.10
CA ASP A 170 4.29 -10.32 -3.96
C ASP A 170 5.58 -9.86 -3.26
N PHE A 171 5.74 -10.04 -1.95
CA PHE A 171 6.82 -9.43 -1.16
C PHE A 171 8.20 -9.72 -1.76
N ILE A 172 8.46 -10.97 -2.13
CA ILE A 172 9.71 -11.41 -2.75
C ILE A 172 9.98 -10.77 -4.12
N SER A 173 8.99 -10.12 -4.73
CA SER A 173 9.11 -9.45 -6.04
C SER A 173 9.30 -7.94 -5.93
N PHE A 174 9.46 -7.42 -4.71
CA PHE A 174 9.56 -5.98 -4.49
C PHE A 174 10.89 -5.41 -4.96
N PRO A 175 10.90 -4.18 -5.49
CA PRO A 175 12.12 -3.43 -5.74
C PRO A 175 12.98 -3.29 -4.47
N GLU A 176 14.30 -3.35 -4.61
CA GLU A 176 15.25 -3.25 -3.49
C GLU A 176 15.05 -1.96 -2.66
N ASN A 177 14.81 -0.83 -3.32
CA ASN A 177 14.53 0.44 -2.64
C ASN A 177 13.24 0.41 -1.79
N ALA A 178 12.26 -0.41 -2.18
CA ALA A 178 11.03 -0.64 -1.45
C ALA A 178 11.26 -1.50 -0.20
N LEU A 179 12.18 -2.46 -0.24
CA LEU A 179 12.60 -3.22 0.95
C LEU A 179 13.43 -2.35 1.90
N ILE A 180 14.39 -1.59 1.35
CA ILE A 180 15.24 -0.67 2.12
C ILE A 180 14.39 0.37 2.85
N SER A 181 13.36 0.93 2.21
CA SER A 181 12.49 1.91 2.83
C SER A 181 11.74 1.37 4.04
N LEU A 182 11.44 0.07 4.09
CA LEU A 182 10.84 -0.62 5.25
C LEU A 182 11.85 -0.84 6.35
N ILE A 183 12.93 -1.57 6.05
CA ILE A 183 13.86 -2.05 7.07
C ILE A 183 14.67 -0.91 7.71
N ARG A 184 14.79 0.24 7.04
CA ARG A 184 15.41 1.44 7.62
C ARG A 184 14.57 2.12 8.71
N ARG A 185 13.25 1.89 8.79
CA ARG A 185 12.37 2.63 9.72
C ARG A 185 12.61 2.29 11.19
N ASP A 186 12.71 3.30 12.05
CA ASP A 186 12.82 3.07 13.50
C ASP A 186 11.49 2.67 14.15
N ASP A 187 10.36 2.99 13.52
CA ASP A 187 9.00 2.77 14.04
C ASP A 187 8.28 1.58 13.40
N LEU A 188 9.00 0.72 12.66
CA LEU A 188 8.44 -0.51 12.10
C LEU A 188 8.09 -1.49 13.23
N GLN A 189 6.81 -1.83 13.35
CA GLN A 189 6.24 -2.69 14.40
C GLN A 189 6.54 -4.19 14.17
N MET A 190 7.82 -4.56 14.06
CA MET A 190 8.26 -5.94 13.80
C MET A 190 9.58 -6.25 14.52
N GLU A 191 9.71 -7.47 15.02
CA GLU A 191 10.93 -7.97 15.65
C GLU A 191 12.06 -8.17 14.63
N GLU A 192 13.31 -7.91 15.04
CA GLU A 192 14.47 -7.98 14.13
C GLU A 192 14.69 -9.39 13.56
N ARG A 193 14.38 -10.45 14.32
CA ARG A 193 14.38 -11.84 13.82
C ARG A 193 13.51 -11.99 12.58
N LYS A 194 12.24 -11.55 12.64
CA LYS A 194 11.32 -11.66 11.51
C LYS A 194 11.81 -10.85 10.31
N ILE A 195 12.32 -9.65 10.56
CA ILE A 195 12.87 -8.79 9.50
C ILE A 195 14.03 -9.48 8.79
N TRP A 196 14.92 -10.13 9.55
CA TRP A 196 16.01 -10.91 8.98
C TRP A 196 15.51 -12.04 8.10
N ASP A 197 14.55 -12.83 8.59
CA ASP A 197 13.97 -13.96 7.84
C ASP A 197 13.41 -13.48 6.49
N TYR A 198 12.63 -12.40 6.48
CA TYR A 198 12.10 -11.80 5.25
C TYR A 198 13.18 -11.23 4.33
N VAL A 199 14.23 -10.60 4.87
CA VAL A 199 15.33 -10.06 4.05
C VAL A 199 16.12 -11.19 3.38
N ILE A 200 16.34 -12.30 4.09
CA ILE A 200 16.95 -13.51 3.52
C ILE A 200 16.04 -14.12 2.46
N GLU A 201 14.74 -14.29 2.74
CA GLU A 201 13.75 -14.82 1.80
C GLU A 201 13.72 -14.00 0.50
N TRP A 202 13.62 -12.67 0.62
CA TRP A 202 13.66 -11.75 -0.52
C TRP A 202 14.99 -11.89 -1.29
N GLY A 203 16.12 -11.93 -0.58
CA GLY A 203 17.45 -12.05 -1.19
C GLY A 203 17.66 -13.38 -1.93
N VAL A 204 17.16 -14.48 -1.39
CA VAL A 204 17.18 -15.80 -2.06
C VAL A 204 16.32 -15.77 -3.31
N ALA A 205 15.12 -15.20 -3.24
CA ALA A 205 14.22 -15.09 -4.39
C ALA A 205 14.81 -14.24 -5.54
N GLN A 206 15.65 -13.24 -5.25
CA GLN A 206 16.35 -12.45 -6.26
C GLN A 206 17.49 -13.19 -6.98
N ASN A 207 17.85 -14.41 -6.52
CA ASN A 207 18.94 -15.20 -7.07
C ASN A 207 18.40 -16.55 -7.60
N PRO A 208 17.92 -16.59 -8.86
CA PRO A 208 17.36 -17.81 -9.43
C PRO A 208 18.36 -18.98 -9.37
N GLY A 209 17.94 -20.08 -8.76
CA GLY A 209 18.77 -21.29 -8.60
C GLY A 209 19.41 -21.47 -7.22
N LEU A 210 19.29 -20.50 -6.32
CA LEU A 210 19.60 -20.73 -4.90
C LEU A 210 18.56 -21.66 -4.27
N SER A 211 19.05 -22.65 -3.52
CA SER A 211 18.23 -23.47 -2.63
C SER A 211 17.72 -22.61 -1.47
N SER A 212 16.54 -22.90 -0.92
CA SER A 212 16.07 -22.28 0.32
C SER A 212 16.88 -22.73 1.55
N ASP A 213 17.53 -23.89 1.49
CA ASP A 213 18.37 -24.42 2.57
C ASP A 213 19.83 -23.96 2.41
N PRO A 214 20.36 -23.12 3.33
CA PRO A 214 21.73 -22.63 3.26
C PRO A 214 22.79 -23.72 3.51
N THR A 215 22.43 -24.87 4.08
CA THR A 215 23.41 -25.95 4.36
C THR A 215 23.98 -26.57 3.09
N SER A 216 23.27 -26.45 1.96
CA SER A 216 23.71 -26.95 0.65
C SER A 216 24.45 -25.90 -0.18
N TRP A 217 24.73 -24.71 0.36
CA TRP A 217 25.26 -23.60 -0.43
C TRP A 217 26.77 -23.66 -0.61
N THR A 218 27.23 -23.32 -1.81
CA THR A 218 28.66 -23.09 -2.10
C THR A 218 29.07 -21.67 -1.71
N ASN A 219 30.38 -21.39 -1.74
CA ASN A 219 30.88 -20.03 -1.51
C ASN A 219 30.33 -19.05 -2.56
N GLU A 220 30.17 -19.48 -3.82
CA GLU A 220 29.58 -18.65 -4.88
C GLU A 220 28.13 -18.27 -4.56
N ASN A 221 27.36 -19.19 -3.98
CA ASN A 221 25.98 -18.93 -3.56
C ASN A 221 25.92 -17.83 -2.48
N PHE A 222 26.78 -17.91 -1.46
CA PHE A 222 26.87 -16.86 -0.44
C PHE A 222 27.35 -15.52 -1.01
N LEU A 223 28.29 -15.53 -1.95
CA LEU A 223 28.75 -14.30 -2.60
C LEU A 223 27.65 -13.64 -3.45
N ALA A 224 26.83 -14.44 -4.14
CA ALA A 224 25.68 -13.94 -4.88
C ALA A 224 24.66 -13.27 -3.94
N LEU A 225 24.26 -13.95 -2.86
CA LEU A 225 23.36 -13.37 -1.86
C LEU A 225 23.96 -12.11 -1.22
N LYS A 226 25.26 -12.12 -0.89
CA LYS A 226 25.97 -10.95 -0.35
C LYS A 226 25.89 -9.76 -1.29
N ALA A 227 26.06 -9.97 -2.59
CA ALA A 227 25.97 -8.92 -3.59
C ALA A 227 24.56 -8.33 -3.66
N THR A 228 23.53 -9.19 -3.65
CA THR A 228 22.11 -8.79 -3.66
C THR A 228 21.71 -8.01 -2.41
N LEU A 229 22.12 -8.47 -1.22
CA LEU A 229 21.71 -7.86 0.04
C LEU A 229 22.62 -6.71 0.49
N LYS A 230 23.62 -6.34 -0.30
CA LYS A 230 24.66 -5.37 0.07
C LYS A 230 24.08 -4.05 0.62
N ASN A 231 23.01 -3.54 0.02
CA ASN A 231 22.40 -2.28 0.47
C ASN A 231 21.33 -2.49 1.56
N CYS A 232 20.87 -3.72 1.78
CA CYS A 232 19.92 -4.07 2.84
C CYS A 232 20.60 -4.34 4.18
N LEU A 233 21.73 -5.07 4.17
CA LEU A 233 22.46 -5.50 5.37
C LEU A 233 22.83 -4.36 6.34
N PRO A 234 23.20 -3.14 5.90
CA PRO A 234 23.48 -2.03 6.80
C PRO A 234 22.29 -1.58 7.66
N PHE A 235 21.07 -1.97 7.32
CA PHE A 235 19.85 -1.59 8.04
C PHE A 235 19.32 -2.67 9.00
N ILE A 236 19.98 -3.83 9.08
CA ILE A 236 19.64 -4.88 10.04
C ILE A 236 20.27 -4.56 11.39
N ARG A 237 19.48 -4.63 12.47
CA ARG A 237 19.95 -4.31 13.82
C ARG A 237 20.49 -5.56 14.54
N PHE A 238 21.57 -6.14 14.03
CA PHE A 238 22.19 -7.36 14.60
C PHE A 238 22.43 -7.28 16.12
N PHE A 239 22.86 -6.12 16.62
CA PHE A 239 23.13 -5.92 18.05
C PHE A 239 21.88 -5.80 18.93
N GLN A 240 20.68 -5.82 18.34
CA GLN A 240 19.39 -5.81 19.03
C GLN A 240 18.70 -7.19 18.99
N MET A 241 19.28 -8.16 18.28
CA MET A 241 18.81 -9.54 18.27
C MET A 241 19.25 -10.28 19.53
N THR A 242 18.51 -11.32 19.91
CA THR A 242 18.92 -12.17 21.04
C THR A 242 20.12 -13.04 20.64
N ASN A 243 20.84 -13.56 21.64
CA ASN A 243 21.94 -14.49 21.39
C ASN A 243 21.48 -15.77 20.66
N ASP A 244 20.29 -16.25 20.99
CA ASP A 244 19.69 -17.42 20.32
C ASP A 244 19.37 -17.08 18.86
N ASP A 245 18.86 -15.88 18.55
CA ASP A 245 18.66 -15.42 17.17
C ASP A 245 19.97 -15.37 16.39
N ILE A 246 21.05 -14.83 16.98
CA ILE A 246 22.35 -14.80 16.31
C ILE A 246 22.82 -16.22 15.95
N ILE A 247 22.66 -17.17 16.87
CA ILE A 247 23.07 -18.57 16.64
C ILE A 247 22.19 -19.25 15.60
N ASP A 248 20.88 -19.15 15.75
CA ASP A 248 19.95 -19.99 15.01
C ASP A 248 19.73 -19.49 13.59
N ILE A 249 19.68 -18.16 13.37
CA ILE A 249 19.28 -17.59 12.09
C ILE A 249 20.33 -16.71 11.42
N VAL A 250 21.28 -16.12 12.16
CA VAL A 250 22.33 -15.28 11.55
C VAL A 250 23.59 -16.09 11.22
N CYS A 251 24.07 -16.94 12.14
CA CYS A 251 25.26 -17.78 11.93
C CYS A 251 25.24 -18.59 10.63
N PRO A 252 24.13 -19.21 10.19
CA PRO A 252 24.09 -19.95 8.93
C PRO A 252 24.49 -19.11 7.72
N TYR A 253 24.27 -17.79 7.78
CA TYR A 253 24.54 -16.85 6.70
C TYR A 253 25.74 -15.95 6.97
N HIS A 254 26.57 -16.19 7.99
CA HIS A 254 27.65 -15.28 8.39
C HIS A 254 28.60 -14.88 7.23
N GLN A 255 28.75 -15.72 6.21
CA GLN A 255 29.57 -15.44 5.02
C GLN A 255 29.10 -14.23 4.20
N ILE A 256 27.82 -13.84 4.31
CA ILE A 256 27.29 -12.66 3.61
C ILE A 256 27.64 -11.36 4.32
N LEU A 257 28.04 -11.43 5.59
CA LEU A 257 28.38 -10.25 6.37
C LEU A 257 29.81 -9.79 6.06
N GLU A 258 30.09 -8.51 6.31
CA GLU A 258 31.47 -8.04 6.27
C GLU A 258 32.25 -8.61 7.46
N LYS A 259 33.52 -8.96 7.24
CA LYS A 259 34.34 -9.65 8.24
C LYS A 259 34.41 -8.88 9.56
N ASN A 260 34.57 -7.56 9.50
CA ASN A 260 34.59 -6.69 10.67
C ASN A 260 33.26 -6.67 11.42
N LEU A 261 32.13 -6.68 10.70
CA LEU A 261 30.79 -6.73 11.29
C LEU A 261 30.59 -8.06 12.01
N TRP A 262 30.93 -9.18 11.36
CA TRP A 262 30.82 -10.50 11.98
C TRP A 262 31.70 -10.65 13.23
N ASP A 263 32.95 -10.19 13.16
CA ASP A 263 33.86 -10.18 14.30
C ASP A 263 33.30 -9.37 15.48
N ASP A 264 32.63 -8.25 15.21
CA ASP A 264 32.02 -7.40 16.23
C ASP A 264 30.73 -7.99 16.82
N VAL A 265 29.91 -8.67 16.00
CA VAL A 265 28.76 -9.45 16.48
C VAL A 265 29.22 -10.54 17.43
N LEU A 266 30.26 -11.31 17.07
CA LEU A 266 30.84 -12.34 17.94
C LEU A 266 31.44 -11.75 19.23
N LYS A 267 32.10 -10.58 19.16
CA LYS A 267 32.61 -9.90 20.37
C LYS A 267 31.50 -9.55 21.34
N ARG A 268 30.37 -9.01 20.86
CA ARG A 268 29.22 -8.65 21.71
C ARG A 268 28.52 -9.89 22.26
N PHE A 269 28.44 -10.95 21.46
CA PHE A 269 27.93 -12.25 21.90
C PHE A 269 28.72 -12.82 23.08
N ILE A 270 30.06 -12.82 23.02
CA ILE A 270 30.93 -13.35 24.08
C ILE A 270 31.06 -12.37 25.26
N THR A 271 31.13 -11.07 24.99
CA THR A 271 31.37 -10.04 26.00
C THR A 271 30.48 -8.82 25.71
N PRO A 272 29.28 -8.75 26.33
CA PRO A 272 28.27 -7.75 25.99
C PRO A 272 28.75 -6.30 26.10
N ASN A 273 29.74 -5.99 26.94
CA ASN A 273 30.25 -4.63 27.14
C ASN A 273 31.53 -4.30 26.36
N ARG A 274 31.97 -5.19 25.45
CA ARG A 274 33.21 -4.98 24.70
C ARG A 274 33.03 -3.88 23.66
N GLN A 275 34.05 -3.04 23.53
CA GLN A 275 34.09 -2.02 22.49
C GLN A 275 34.20 -2.67 21.10
N ILE A 276 33.42 -2.16 20.16
CA ILE A 276 33.35 -2.60 18.76
C ILE A 276 33.48 -1.37 17.84
N SER A 277 33.82 -1.59 16.56
CA SER A 277 33.95 -0.50 15.57
C SER A 277 32.71 -0.34 14.69
N SER A 278 31.85 -1.37 14.65
CA SER A 278 30.60 -1.35 13.89
C SER A 278 29.61 -0.32 14.43
N ILE A 279 28.85 0.30 13.52
CA ILE A 279 27.76 1.22 13.86
C ILE A 279 26.64 0.41 14.52
N ILE A 280 26.20 0.84 15.70
CA ILE A 280 25.07 0.23 16.41
C ILE A 280 23.83 1.07 16.12
N LEU A 281 22.87 0.49 15.41
CA LEU A 281 21.55 1.08 15.24
C LEU A 281 20.73 0.95 16.55
N PRO A 282 19.97 1.97 16.95
CA PRO A 282 19.12 1.91 18.15
C PRO A 282 18.00 0.89 17.95
N PRO A 283 17.46 0.24 19.01
CA PRO A 283 16.33 -0.68 18.86
C PRO A 283 15.11 0.00 18.22
N ARG A 284 14.31 -0.76 17.46
CA ARG A 284 13.04 -0.24 16.92
C ARG A 284 12.10 0.12 18.05
N VAL A 285 11.36 1.21 17.86
CA VAL A 285 10.29 1.65 18.75
C VAL A 285 9.07 0.78 18.47
N ILE A 286 9.02 -0.39 19.11
CA ILE A 286 7.84 -1.24 19.09
C ILE A 286 6.83 -0.63 20.08
N LEU A 287 5.85 0.08 19.52
CA LEU A 287 4.63 0.44 20.21
C LEU A 287 3.89 -0.88 20.46
N THR A 288 4.04 -1.42 21.66
CA THR A 288 3.00 -2.33 22.15
C THR A 288 1.70 -1.54 22.06
N PRO A 289 0.70 -1.95 21.25
CA PRO A 289 -0.55 -1.25 21.21
C PRO A 289 -1.22 -1.52 22.55
N LYS A 290 -0.96 -0.66 23.54
CA LYS A 290 -1.97 -0.37 24.53
C LYS A 290 -3.07 0.31 23.74
N LEU A 291 -3.99 -0.48 23.19
CA LEU A 291 -5.30 0.04 22.84
C LEU A 291 -5.74 0.88 24.04
N PRO A 292 -6.22 2.12 23.83
CA PRO A 292 -6.72 2.92 24.93
C PRO A 292 -7.67 2.06 25.74
N SER A 293 -7.48 2.02 27.06
CA SER A 293 -8.44 1.40 27.97
C SER A 293 -9.80 1.94 27.58
N ARG A 294 -10.66 1.10 26.99
CA ARG A 294 -12.02 1.45 26.64
C ARG A 294 -12.73 1.65 27.97
N VAL A 295 -12.72 2.87 28.50
CA VAL A 295 -13.67 3.29 29.53
C VAL A 295 -14.97 3.58 28.79
N THR A 296 -15.62 2.52 28.32
CA THR A 296 -16.95 2.58 27.74
C THR A 296 -17.94 2.10 28.78
N GLU A 297 -19.05 2.82 28.92
CA GLU A 297 -20.22 2.31 29.62
C GLU A 297 -20.58 0.92 29.05
N PRO A 298 -21.03 -0.02 29.89
CA PRO A 298 -21.34 -1.37 29.44
C PRO A 298 -22.42 -1.34 28.35
N PHE A 299 -22.06 -1.73 27.12
CA PHE A 299 -23.00 -1.82 26.00
C PHE A 299 -24.02 -2.97 26.18
N SER A 300 -23.79 -3.88 27.12
CA SER A 300 -24.67 -5.01 27.42
C SER A 300 -24.73 -5.29 28.91
N THR A 301 -25.88 -5.82 29.35
CA THR A 301 -26.07 -6.37 30.71
C THR A 301 -25.96 -7.89 30.74
N VAL A 302 -25.74 -8.53 29.58
CA VAL A 302 -25.69 -9.99 29.42
C VAL A 302 -24.27 -10.48 29.12
N ILE A 303 -23.53 -9.76 28.28
CA ILE A 303 -22.15 -10.09 27.91
C ILE A 303 -21.19 -8.98 28.33
N ASN A 304 -19.94 -9.36 28.59
CA ASN A 304 -18.83 -8.44 28.85
C ASN A 304 -17.90 -8.36 27.63
N GLU A 305 -16.84 -7.56 27.73
CA GLU A 305 -15.85 -7.40 26.65
C GLU A 305 -15.11 -8.69 26.29
N MET A 306 -14.93 -9.63 27.23
CA MET A 306 -14.29 -10.93 26.94
C MET A 306 -15.18 -11.77 26.03
N HIS A 307 -16.47 -11.88 26.37
CA HIS A 307 -17.45 -12.55 25.51
C HIS A 307 -17.56 -11.86 24.14
N ALA A 308 -17.47 -10.54 24.09
CA ALA A 308 -17.50 -9.80 22.82
C ALA A 308 -16.30 -10.10 21.92
N ALA A 309 -15.10 -10.21 22.51
CA ALA A 309 -13.89 -10.60 21.80
C ALA A 309 -14.00 -12.06 21.29
N GLU A 310 -14.57 -12.96 22.09
CA GLU A 310 -14.82 -14.34 21.69
C GLU A 310 -15.82 -14.44 20.53
N ILE A 311 -16.95 -13.72 20.61
CA ILE A 311 -17.94 -13.66 19.53
C ILE A 311 -17.33 -13.08 18.24
N ALA A 312 -16.53 -12.01 18.34
CA ALA A 312 -15.80 -11.45 17.20
C ALA A 312 -14.91 -12.49 16.52
N SER A 313 -14.28 -13.37 17.31
CA SER A 313 -13.42 -14.43 16.80
C SER A 313 -14.23 -15.47 16.02
N TRP A 314 -15.43 -15.79 16.48
CA TRP A 314 -16.35 -16.70 15.79
C TRP A 314 -16.88 -16.11 14.48
N VAL A 315 -17.19 -14.80 14.46
CA VAL A 315 -17.60 -14.09 13.25
C VAL A 315 -16.52 -14.21 12.16
N ASP A 316 -15.24 -14.04 12.54
CA ASP A 316 -14.10 -14.15 11.64
C ASP A 316 -13.60 -15.58 11.40
N LYS A 317 -14.22 -16.58 12.05
CA LYS A 317 -13.81 -17.99 12.00
C LYS A 317 -12.34 -18.22 12.37
N LYS A 318 -11.82 -17.47 13.34
CA LYS A 318 -10.42 -17.60 13.79
C LYS A 318 -10.22 -18.83 14.66
N ALA A 319 -9.05 -19.45 14.52
CA ALA A 319 -8.60 -20.53 15.39
C ALA A 319 -8.19 -20.03 16.78
N GLU A 320 -7.56 -18.86 16.86
CA GLU A 320 -7.21 -18.18 18.11
C GLU A 320 -8.13 -16.99 18.36
N ALA A 321 -8.67 -16.93 19.58
CA ALA A 321 -9.60 -15.89 19.97
C ALA A 321 -8.90 -14.53 20.13
N TYR A 322 -9.57 -13.47 19.70
CA TYR A 322 -9.23 -12.10 20.10
C TYR A 322 -9.27 -11.98 21.62
N SER A 323 -8.31 -11.22 22.16
CA SER A 323 -8.39 -10.65 23.50
C SER A 323 -9.20 -9.35 23.47
N VAL A 324 -9.61 -8.90 24.66
CA VAL A 324 -10.25 -7.59 24.84
C VAL A 324 -9.41 -6.45 24.24
N THR A 325 -8.09 -6.59 24.25
CA THR A 325 -7.14 -5.57 23.81
C THR A 325 -6.72 -5.70 22.34
N ASN A 326 -7.26 -6.63 21.56
CA ASN A 326 -6.99 -6.74 20.13
C ASN A 326 -8.24 -7.02 19.28
N ASN A 327 -9.43 -6.91 19.87
CA ASN A 327 -10.71 -7.07 19.17
C ASN A 327 -10.94 -5.91 18.17
N PRO A 328 -11.02 -6.18 16.84
CA PRO A 328 -11.21 -5.15 15.83
C PRO A 328 -12.65 -4.60 15.79
N TYR A 329 -13.61 -5.25 16.47
CA TYR A 329 -15.02 -4.90 16.43
C TYR A 329 -15.43 -3.91 17.53
N GLU A 330 -16.42 -3.09 17.20
CA GLU A 330 -17.17 -2.24 18.13
C GLU A 330 -18.62 -2.73 18.19
N PHE A 331 -19.05 -3.22 19.35
CA PHE A 331 -20.42 -3.69 19.56
C PHE A 331 -21.31 -2.52 19.97
N LYS A 332 -22.39 -2.29 19.21
CA LYS A 332 -23.38 -1.24 19.48
C LYS A 332 -24.71 -1.88 19.84
N LEU A 333 -25.27 -1.50 20.99
CA LEU A 333 -26.58 -2.01 21.43
C LEU A 333 -27.69 -1.38 20.60
N LEU A 334 -28.27 -2.17 19.69
CA LEU A 334 -29.44 -1.78 18.93
C LEU A 334 -30.73 -1.91 19.76
N LEU A 335 -31.00 -3.11 20.28
CA LEU A 335 -32.20 -3.45 21.03
C LEU A 335 -31.87 -4.24 22.30
N ARG A 336 -32.55 -3.91 23.40
CA ARG A 336 -32.55 -4.70 24.64
C ARG A 336 -33.97 -4.86 25.14
N GLY A 337 -34.45 -6.08 25.30
CA GLY A 337 -35.85 -6.34 25.69
C GLY A 337 -36.27 -5.68 27.02
N SER A 338 -35.36 -5.52 27.99
CA SER A 338 -35.64 -4.79 29.24
C SER A 338 -35.70 -3.26 29.10
N ARG A 339 -35.18 -2.69 28.00
CA ARG A 339 -35.23 -1.26 27.68
C ARG A 339 -36.35 -0.94 26.69
N ASP A 340 -36.45 -1.74 25.63
CA ASP A 340 -37.25 -1.44 24.43
C ASP A 340 -38.50 -2.33 24.33
N GLY A 341 -38.63 -3.32 25.21
CA GLY A 341 -39.71 -4.32 25.19
C GLY A 341 -39.45 -5.49 24.25
N PHE A 342 -40.09 -6.63 24.56
CA PHE A 342 -40.01 -7.86 23.75
C PHE A 342 -41.16 -7.90 22.73
N THR A 343 -41.28 -6.87 21.88
CA THR A 343 -42.35 -6.78 20.88
C THR A 343 -41.79 -6.84 19.46
N ARG A 344 -42.59 -7.39 18.54
CA ARG A 344 -42.29 -7.37 17.09
C ARG A 344 -42.10 -5.94 16.58
N GLU A 345 -42.89 -4.99 17.08
CA GLU A 345 -42.80 -3.59 16.70
C GLU A 345 -41.45 -2.97 17.09
N SER A 346 -41.01 -3.13 18.34
CA SER A 346 -39.71 -2.62 18.81
C SER A 346 -38.55 -3.20 18.02
N PHE A 347 -38.61 -4.50 17.68
CA PHE A 347 -37.59 -5.14 16.85
C PHE A 347 -37.48 -4.49 15.48
N TRP A 348 -38.58 -4.39 14.74
CA TRP A 348 -38.54 -3.81 13.40
C TRP A 348 -38.26 -2.30 13.41
N ASN A 349 -38.63 -1.57 14.46
CA ASN A 349 -38.29 -0.15 14.54
C ASN A 349 -36.78 0.11 14.74
N LEU A 350 -36.05 -0.82 15.37
CA LEU A 350 -34.64 -0.64 15.75
C LEU A 350 -33.66 -1.47 14.91
N CYS A 351 -34.10 -2.60 14.36
CA CYS A 351 -33.23 -3.56 13.69
C CYS A 351 -33.49 -3.67 12.17
N ASP A 352 -34.52 -3.04 11.63
CA ASP A 352 -34.78 -3.07 10.18
C ASP A 352 -33.59 -2.48 9.40
N GLN A 353 -33.22 -3.16 8.32
CA GLN A 353 -32.09 -2.87 7.44
C GLN A 353 -30.70 -2.91 8.12
N GLN A 354 -30.60 -3.34 9.39
CA GLN A 354 -29.31 -3.48 10.08
C GLN A 354 -28.62 -4.77 9.66
N THR A 355 -27.37 -4.65 9.21
CA THR A 355 -26.48 -5.78 8.84
C THR A 355 -25.55 -6.16 9.98
N ASN A 356 -24.88 -7.31 9.86
CA ASN A 356 -23.84 -7.76 10.80
C ASN A 356 -24.30 -7.73 12.27
N THR A 357 -25.50 -8.26 12.53
CA THR A 357 -26.13 -8.20 13.85
C THR A 357 -25.89 -9.48 14.63
N VAL A 358 -25.66 -9.36 15.94
CA VAL A 358 -25.54 -10.50 16.86
C VAL A 358 -26.74 -10.50 17.81
N LEU A 359 -27.47 -11.61 17.84
CA LEU A 359 -28.52 -11.88 18.82
C LEU A 359 -27.92 -12.53 20.06
N ILE A 360 -28.29 -12.04 21.24
CA ILE A 360 -27.82 -12.54 22.54
C ILE A 360 -29.02 -12.68 23.48
N ILE A 361 -29.17 -13.87 24.06
CA ILE A 361 -30.27 -14.25 24.96
C ILE A 361 -29.64 -14.87 26.22
N LYS A 362 -30.02 -14.38 27.41
CA LYS A 362 -29.70 -15.05 28.68
C LYS A 362 -30.91 -15.87 29.13
N VAL A 363 -30.69 -17.14 29.45
CA VAL A 363 -31.74 -18.01 30.02
C VAL A 363 -31.97 -17.61 31.47
N ASN A 364 -33.24 -17.39 31.85
CA ASN A 364 -33.57 -16.88 33.18
C ASN A 364 -33.25 -17.94 34.26
N GLY A 365 -32.61 -17.52 35.35
CA GLY A 365 -32.22 -18.41 36.46
C GLY A 365 -31.01 -19.30 36.17
N THR A 366 -30.36 -19.16 35.00
CA THR A 366 -29.11 -19.84 34.67
C THR A 366 -28.06 -18.83 34.18
N ASP A 367 -26.82 -19.29 34.02
CA ASP A 367 -25.74 -18.53 33.40
C ASP A 367 -25.54 -18.88 31.91
N GLU A 368 -26.51 -19.57 31.31
CA GLU A 368 -26.46 -19.93 29.89
C GLU A 368 -26.76 -18.70 29.01
N ILE A 369 -25.89 -18.50 28.03
CA ILE A 369 -26.00 -17.45 27.02
C ILE A 369 -26.15 -18.14 25.65
N LEU A 370 -27.23 -17.81 24.96
CA LEU A 370 -27.56 -18.31 23.62
C LEU A 370 -27.55 -17.16 22.63
N GLY A 371 -27.33 -17.45 21.35
CA GLY A 371 -27.27 -16.40 20.35
C GLY A 371 -27.07 -16.90 18.94
N GLY A 372 -26.94 -15.93 18.03
CA GLY A 372 -26.65 -16.18 16.62
C GLY A 372 -26.17 -14.91 15.93
N TYR A 373 -25.35 -15.08 14.90
CA TYR A 373 -24.87 -13.98 14.07
C TYR A 373 -25.61 -13.98 12.73
N ASN A 374 -26.16 -12.82 12.36
CA ASN A 374 -26.71 -12.58 11.04
C ASN A 374 -25.82 -11.58 10.27
N PRO A 375 -25.04 -12.04 9.27
CA PRO A 375 -24.22 -11.14 8.45
C PRO A 375 -25.05 -10.30 7.46
N THR A 376 -26.30 -10.68 7.20
CA THR A 376 -27.19 -9.98 6.27
C THR A 376 -28.10 -9.00 6.99
N TYR A 377 -28.83 -8.17 6.22
CA TYR A 377 -29.78 -7.21 6.80
C TYR A 377 -31.09 -7.89 7.21
N TRP A 378 -31.74 -7.35 8.24
CA TRP A 378 -33.13 -7.69 8.54
C TRP A 378 -34.07 -6.90 7.61
N ASP A 379 -35.07 -7.57 7.02
CA ASP A 379 -36.03 -6.94 6.12
C ASP A 379 -37.46 -7.23 6.57
N LYS A 380 -38.17 -6.18 6.98
CA LYS A 380 -39.57 -6.27 7.40
C LYS A 380 -40.52 -6.71 6.28
N SER A 381 -40.15 -6.49 5.01
CA SER A 381 -40.98 -6.81 3.84
C SER A 381 -40.95 -8.29 3.48
N THR A 382 -39.90 -9.02 3.89
CA THR A 382 -39.85 -10.47 3.80
C THR A 382 -40.57 -11.09 5.00
N ASN A 383 -41.78 -11.61 4.81
CA ASN A 383 -42.45 -12.44 5.83
C ASN A 383 -41.71 -13.78 5.96
N ASN A 384 -40.76 -13.86 6.89
CA ASN A 384 -40.27 -15.12 7.47
C ASN A 384 -40.79 -15.27 8.89
#